data_AF-A0A091ASJ1-F1
#
_entry.id   AF-A0A091ASJ1-F1
#
_cell.length_a   1.000
_cell.length_b   1.000
_cell.length_c   1.000
_cell.angle_alpha   90.00
_cell.angle_beta   90.00
_cell.angle_gamma   90.00
#
_symmetry.space_group_name_H-M   'P 1'
#
loop_
_entity.id
_entity.type
_entity.pdbx_description
1 polymer ?
#
loop_
_entity_poly.entity_id
_entity_poly.type
_entity_poly.pdbx_seq_one_letter_code
_entity_poly.pdbx_strand_id
1 'polypeptide(L)'
;MSLRVFLFALMIAAVLGSGIAVVYARQQHRQAYVELTRLERARDELNIEFSRLQLEQATWSETNRIEQVATERLGMGFPQGSDVVVLTP
;
A
#
# COMPACT_ATOMS: atom_id res chain seq x y z
N MET A 1 22.60 -59.50 14.06
CA MET A 1 23.13 -58.32 14.78
C MET A 1 23.29 -57.10 13.87
N SER A 2 23.77 -57.26 12.64
CA SER A 2 23.95 -56.19 11.64
C SER A 2 22.68 -55.38 11.31
N LEU A 3 21.51 -56.02 11.16
CA LEU A 3 20.26 -55.32 10.79
C LEU A 3 19.81 -54.32 11.86
N ARG A 4 19.97 -54.65 13.15
CA ARG A 4 19.61 -53.74 14.25
C ARG A 4 20.51 -52.50 14.24
N VAL A 5 21.82 -52.70 14.04
CA VAL A 5 22.80 -51.60 13.95
C VAL A 5 22.48 -50.68 12.77
N PHE A 6 22.13 -51.24 11.61
CA PHE A 6 21.71 -50.46 10.45
C PHE A 6 20.46 -49.61 10.73
N LEU A 7 19.42 -50.20 11.35
CA LEU A 7 18.20 -49.48 11.71
C LEU A 7 18.47 -48.34 12.71
N PHE A 8 19.34 -48.57 13.71
CA PHE A 8 19.73 -47.51 14.64
C PHE A 8 20.50 -46.38 13.94
N ALA A 9 21.44 -46.71 13.05
CA ALA A 9 22.17 -45.71 12.27
C ALA A 9 21.22 -44.88 11.38
N LEU A 10 20.26 -45.53 10.74
CA LEU A 10 19.24 -44.87 9.93
C LEU A 10 18.37 -43.92 10.78
N MET A 11 17.96 -44.37 11.97
CA MET A 11 17.16 -43.54 12.88
C MET A 11 17.94 -42.30 13.35
N ILE A 12 19.22 -42.46 13.68
CA ILE A 12 20.10 -41.33 14.05
C ILE A 12 20.22 -40.35 12.89
N ALA A 13 20.48 -40.84 11.68
CA ALA A 13 20.56 -40.00 10.49
C ALA A 13 19.24 -39.25 10.22
N ALA A 14 18.09 -39.92 10.40
CA ALA A 14 16.78 -39.31 10.22
C ALA A 14 16.50 -38.20 11.25
N VAL A 15 16.85 -38.41 12.52
CA VAL A 15 16.67 -37.41 13.58
C VAL A 15 17.57 -36.19 13.35
N LEU A 16 18.84 -36.41 13.02
CA LEU A 16 19.78 -35.33 12.69
C LEU A 16 19.32 -34.56 11.45
N GLY A 17 18.94 -35.28 10.39
CA GLY A 17 18.42 -34.70 9.16
C GLY A 17 17.17 -33.85 9.40
N SER A 18 16.24 -34.35 10.23
CA SER A 18 15.04 -33.61 10.62
C SER A 18 15.38 -32.31 11.37
N GLY A 19 16.29 -32.37 12.34
CA GLY A 19 16.73 -31.18 13.07
C GLY A 19 17.32 -30.10 12.15
N ILE A 20 18.22 -30.50 11.25
CA ILE A 20 18.83 -29.59 10.27
C ILE A 20 17.76 -29.01 9.33
N ALA A 21 16.85 -29.85 8.83
CA ALA A 21 15.80 -29.43 7.92
C ALA A 21 14.87 -28.39 8.55
N VAL A 22 14.50 -28.55 9.83
CA VAL A 22 13.66 -27.59 10.56
C VAL A 22 14.37 -26.24 10.71
N VAL A 23 15.65 -26.24 11.10
CA VAL A 23 16.43 -25.00 11.23
C VAL A 23 16.58 -24.30 9.88
N TYR A 24 16.88 -25.06 8.83
CA TYR A 24 16.98 -24.54 7.48
C TYR A 24 15.66 -23.92 7.00
N ALA A 25 14.55 -24.63 7.14
CA ALA A 25 13.23 -24.14 6.77
C ALA A 25 12.86 -22.85 7.53
N ARG A 26 13.17 -22.78 8.84
CA ARG A 26 12.95 -21.58 9.64
C ARG A 26 13.78 -20.40 9.15
N GLN A 27 15.04 -20.62 8.79
CA GLN A 27 15.91 -19.56 8.27
C GLN A 27 15.43 -19.07 6.90
N GLN A 28 15.03 -19.97 6.00
CA GLN A 28 14.46 -19.61 4.71
C GLN A 28 13.17 -18.80 4.87
N HIS A 29 12.27 -19.23 5.75
CA HIS A 29 11.06 -18.48 6.06
C HIS A 29 11.37 -17.08 6.59
N ARG A 30 12.38 -16.94 7.47
CA ARG A 30 12.80 -15.64 7.99
C ARG A 30 13.29 -14.71 6.89
N GLN A 31 14.09 -15.21 5.95
CA GLN A 31 14.61 -14.42 4.82
C GLN A 31 13.48 -13.98 3.88
N ALA A 32 12.61 -14.92 3.49
CA ALA A 32 11.46 -14.62 2.64
C ALA A 32 10.50 -13.61 3.28
N TYR A 33 10.25 -13.74 4.58
CA TYR A 33 9.39 -12.80 5.32
C TYR A 33 9.97 -11.39 5.36
N VAL A 34 11.29 -11.25 5.55
CA VAL A 34 11.95 -9.94 5.52
C VAL A 34 11.79 -9.26 4.16
N GLU A 35 11.99 -10.02 3.07
CA GLU A 35 11.86 -9.47 1.72
C GLU A 35 10.41 -9.10 1.40
N LEU A 36 9.45 -9.96 1.77
CA LEU A 36 8.02 -9.66 1.64
C LEU A 36 7.66 -8.37 2.38
N THR A 37 8.06 -8.25 3.65
CA THR A 37 7.79 -7.07 4.48
C THR A 37 8.39 -5.81 3.87
N ARG A 38 9.58 -5.90 3.25
CA ARG A 38 10.21 -4.78 2.56
C ARG A 38 9.37 -4.31 1.37
N LEU A 39 8.91 -5.25 0.53
CA LEU A 39 8.10 -4.95 -0.64
C LEU A 39 6.73 -4.38 -0.26
N GLU A 40 6.10 -4.92 0.79
CA GLU A 40 4.83 -4.40 1.32
C GLU A 40 4.97 -2.95 1.79
N ARG A 41 6.03 -2.62 2.52
CA ARG A 41 6.29 -1.23 2.95
C ARG A 41 6.44 -0.28 1.77
N ALA A 42 7.18 -0.68 0.73
CA ALA A 42 7.35 0.14 -0.47
C ALA A 42 6.02 0.36 -1.20
N ARG A 43 5.19 -0.68 -1.31
CA ARG A 43 3.83 -0.56 -1.86
C ARG A 43 2.96 0.39 -1.03
N ASP A 44 3.01 0.27 0.29
CA ASP A 44 2.18 1.08 1.17
C ASP A 44 2.58 2.56 1.12
N GLU A 45 3.88 2.85 1.05
CA GLU A 45 4.39 4.21 0.85
C GLU A 45 3.91 4.80 -0.47
N LEU A 46 3.97 4.04 -1.57
CA LEU A 46 3.46 4.47 -2.87
C LEU A 46 1.94 4.72 -2.83
N ASN A 47 1.18 3.87 -2.14
CA ASN A 47 -0.27 4.04 -1.98
C ASN A 47 -0.62 5.30 -1.16
N ILE A 48 0.16 5.62 -0.13
CA ILE A 48 0.00 6.86 0.63
C ILE A 48 0.24 8.07 -0.28
N GLU A 49 1.34 8.05 -1.05
CA GLU A 49 1.65 9.13 -1.98
C GLU A 49 0.56 9.29 -3.05
N PHE A 50 0.11 8.19 -3.65
CA PHE A 50 -0.97 8.20 -4.62
C PHE A 50 -2.29 8.74 -4.02
N SER A 51 -2.61 8.38 -2.78
CA SER A 51 -3.79 8.90 -2.09
C SER A 51 -3.69 10.41 -1.86
N ARG A 52 -2.50 10.90 -1.48
CA ARG A 52 -2.23 12.33 -1.35
C ARG A 52 -2.38 13.06 -2.68
N LEU A 53 -1.80 12.55 -3.75
CA LEU A 53 -1.89 13.15 -5.09
C LEU A 53 -3.33 13.19 -5.61
N GLN A 54 -4.16 12.20 -5.27
CA GLN A 54 -5.59 12.24 -5.59
C GLN A 54 -6.32 13.37 -4.86
N LEU A 55 -6.02 13.61 -3.58
CA LEU A 55 -6.60 14.73 -2.82
C LEU A 55 -6.17 16.08 -3.39
N GLU A 56 -4.90 16.20 -3.77
CA GLU A 56 -4.37 17.39 -4.45
C GLU A 56 -5.11 17.62 -5.79
N GLN A 57 -5.30 16.58 -6.61
CA GLN A 57 -6.05 16.68 -7.88
C GLN A 57 -7.54 16.99 -7.69
N ALA A 58 -8.19 16.38 -6.71
CA ALA A 58 -9.61 16.63 -6.41
C ALA A 58 -9.84 18.11 -6.04
N THR A 59 -8.88 18.71 -5.32
CA THR A 59 -8.93 20.13 -4.96
C THR A 59 -8.79 21.05 -6.19
N TRP A 60 -8.09 20.60 -7.24
CA TRP A 60 -7.81 21.42 -8.43
C TRP A 60 -8.85 21.23 -9.56
N SER A 61 -9.60 20.12 -9.56
CA SER A 61 -10.35 19.68 -10.75
C SER A 61 -11.79 20.22 -10.87
N GLU A 62 -12.47 20.57 -9.77
CA GLU A 62 -13.84 21.11 -9.84
C GLU A 62 -13.91 22.63 -9.64
N THR A 63 -13.46 23.15 -8.50
CA THR A 63 -13.71 24.57 -8.17
C THR A 63 -12.90 25.53 -9.04
N ASN A 64 -11.58 25.30 -9.14
CA ASN A 64 -10.67 26.25 -9.78
C ASN A 64 -10.97 26.40 -11.28
N ARG A 65 -11.21 25.29 -11.97
CA ARG A 65 -11.50 25.29 -13.42
C ARG A 65 -12.86 25.90 -13.74
N ILE A 66 -13.88 25.70 -12.90
CA ILE A 66 -15.19 26.33 -13.07
C ILE A 66 -15.09 27.85 -12.85
N GLU A 67 -14.39 28.26 -11.80
CA GLU A 67 -14.17 29.68 -11.47
C GLU A 67 -13.39 30.40 -12.57
N GLN A 68 -12.32 29.78 -13.09
CA GLN A 68 -11.53 30.34 -14.19
C GLN A 68 -12.37 30.51 -15.47
N VAL A 69 -13.18 29.52 -15.83
CA VAL A 69 -14.06 29.62 -16.99
C VAL A 69 -15.15 30.68 -16.77
N ALA A 70 -15.72 30.76 -15.56
CA ALA A 70 -16.71 31.76 -15.20
C ALA A 70 -16.14 33.19 -15.31
N THR A 71 -14.95 33.44 -14.76
CA THR A 71 -14.34 34.77 -14.77
C THR A 71 -13.72 35.13 -16.11
N GLU A 72 -12.93 34.25 -16.73
CA GLU A 72 -12.17 34.58 -17.94
C GLU A 72 -13.00 34.46 -19.23
N ARG A 73 -13.88 33.46 -19.35
CA ARG A 73 -14.66 33.25 -20.58
C ARG A 73 -16.07 33.82 -20.52
N LEU A 74 -16.70 33.79 -19.35
CA LEU A 74 -18.07 34.27 -19.17
C LEU A 74 -18.12 35.67 -18.55
N GLY A 75 -16.99 36.23 -18.14
CA GLY A 75 -16.90 37.57 -17.54
C GLY A 75 -17.65 37.69 -16.21
N MET A 76 -17.95 36.57 -15.55
CA MET A 76 -18.67 36.58 -14.28
C MET A 76 -17.75 37.06 -13.15
N GLY A 77 -18.22 38.07 -12.43
CA GLY A 77 -17.64 38.54 -11.17
C GLY A 77 -18.67 38.44 -10.04
N PHE A 78 -18.22 38.63 -8.80
CA PHE A 78 -19.13 38.71 -7.67
C PHE A 78 -20.15 39.86 -7.89
N PRO A 79 -21.46 39.59 -7.78
CA PRO A 79 -22.47 40.65 -7.93
C PRO A 79 -22.30 41.69 -6.83
N GLN A 80 -22.41 42.97 -7.17
CA GLN A 80 -22.35 44.03 -6.17
C GLN A 80 -23.68 44.08 -5.41
N GLY A 81 -23.70 44.64 -4.19
CA GLY A 81 -24.91 44.69 -3.37
C GLY A 81 -26.11 45.38 -4.03
N SER A 82 -25.87 46.20 -5.06
CA SER A 82 -26.90 46.81 -5.92
C SER A 82 -27.57 45.85 -6.90
N ASP A 83 -26.96 44.70 -7.17
CA ASP A 83 -27.40 43.73 -8.18
C ASP A 83 -28.21 42.58 -7.56
N VAL A 84 -28.36 42.56 -6.22
CA VAL A 84 -29.05 41.50 -5.47
C VAL A 84 -30.43 41.96 -5.04
N VAL A 85 -31.48 41.41 -5.66
CA VAL A 85 -32.88 41.62 -5.25
C VAL A 85 -33.34 40.42 -4.42
N VAL A 86 -33.66 40.67 -3.15
CA VAL A 86 -34.24 39.66 -2.26
C VAL A 86 -35.75 39.62 -2.49
N LEU A 87 -36.23 38.51 -3.05
CA LEU A 87 -37.65 38.25 -3.18
C LEU A 87 -38.16 37.65 -1.87
N THR A 88 -38.93 38.43 -1.10
CA THR A 88 -39.72 37.89 0.02
C THR A 88 -40.98 37.20 -0.53
N PRO A 89 -41.32 35.99 -0.03
CA PRO A 89 -42.47 35.21 -0.49
C PRO A 89 -43.82 35.89 -0.22
#